data_AF-A0AAW5ZZJ2-F1
#
_entry.id   AF-A0AAW5ZZJ2-F1
#
_cell.length_a   1.000
_cell.length_b   1.000
_cell.length_c   1.000
_cell.angle_alpha   90.00
_cell.angle_beta   90.00
_cell.angle_gamma   90.00
#
_symmetry.space_group_name_H-M   'P 1'
#
loop_
_entity.id
_entity.type
_entity.pdbx_description
1 polymer ?
#
loop_
_entity_poly.entity_id
_entity_poly.type
_entity_poly.pdbx_seq_one_letter_code
_entity_poly.pdbx_strand_id
1 'polypeptide(L)' 'MIIDTETKRKLREMNASDLLDAFERLDERTTAPMSHTEVVRLAVDNAHSGHMDAKIQRLVKRAGLRYPPPRRT' A
#
# COMPACT_ATOMS: atom_id res chain seq x y z
N MET A 1 -3.34 -4.48 -18.02
CA MET A 1 -3.42 -3.53 -16.89
C MET A 1 -4.76 -3.73 -16.21
N ILE A 2 -4.77 -4.08 -14.92
CA ILE A 2 -5.93 -4.61 -14.19
C ILE A 2 -7.03 -3.56 -13.93
N ILE A 3 -6.71 -2.27 -14.05
CA ILE A 3 -7.61 -1.14 -13.76
C ILE A 3 -7.66 -0.15 -14.93
N ASP A 4 -8.87 0.24 -15.31
CA ASP A 4 -9.14 1.22 -16.36
C ASP A 4 -8.75 2.66 -15.96
N THR A 5 -8.46 3.50 -16.96
CA THR A 5 -8.06 4.90 -16.82
C THR A 5 -9.07 5.73 -16.01
N GLU A 6 -10.37 5.50 -16.18
CA GLU A 6 -11.42 6.19 -15.45
C GLU A 6 -11.43 5.80 -13.96
N THR A 7 -11.19 4.53 -13.65
CA THR A 7 -11.07 4.03 -12.28
C THR A 7 -9.86 4.65 -11.57
N LYS A 8 -8.73 4.79 -12.28
CA LYS A 8 -7.54 5.48 -11.74
C LYS A 8 -7.83 6.94 -11.42
N ARG A 9 -8.56 7.63 -12.29
CA ARG A 9 -8.95 9.03 -12.08
C ARG A 9 -9.79 9.18 -10.82
N LYS A 10 -10.83 8.36 -10.66
CA LYS A 10 -11.69 8.36 -9.46
C LYS A 10 -10.93 8.08 -8.18
N LEU A 11 -9.97 7.14 -8.21
CA LEU A 11 -9.10 6.85 -7.07
C LEU A 11 -8.24 8.06 -6.67
N ARG A 12 -7.71 8.81 -7.65
CA ARG A 12 -6.97 10.05 -7.39
C ARG A 12 -7.85 11.15 -6.82
N GLU A 13 -9.06 11.32 -7.35
CA GLU A 13 -10.03 12.30 -6.85
C GLU A 13 -10.45 12.02 -5.40
N MET A 14 -10.52 10.73 -5.01
CA MET A 14 -10.80 10.31 -3.63
C MET A 14 -9.58 10.35 -2.70
N ASN A 15 -8.42 10.84 -3.14
CA ASN A 15 -7.14 10.76 -2.43
C ASN A 15 -6.73 9.33 -2.03
N ALA A 16 -7.23 8.30 -2.73
CA ALA A 16 -6.91 6.90 -2.51
C ALA A 16 -5.64 6.48 -3.27
N SER A 17 -4.60 7.31 -3.20
CA SER A 17 -3.35 7.12 -3.94
C SER A 17 -2.61 5.84 -3.52
N ASP A 18 -2.66 5.48 -2.23
CA ASP A 18 -2.07 4.25 -1.70
C ASP A 18 -2.74 3.00 -2.30
N LEU A 19 -4.05 3.07 -2.52
CA LEU A 19 -4.83 1.99 -3.12
C LEU A 19 -4.56 1.87 -4.63
N LEU A 20 -4.41 3.02 -5.31
CA LEU A 20 -4.00 3.06 -6.71
C LEU A 20 -2.62 2.40 -6.92
N ASP A 21 -1.65 2.75 -6.08
CA ASP A 21 -0.29 2.19 -6.12
C ASP A 21 -0.31 0.67 -5.86
N ALA A 22 -1.12 0.22 -4.90
CA ALA A 22 -1.30 -1.20 -4.63
C ALA A 22 -1.88 -1.97 -5.83
N PHE A 23 -2.85 -1.39 -6.55
CA PHE A 23 -3.38 -1.99 -7.78
C PHE A 23 -2.38 -1.98 -8.94
N GLU A 24 -1.50 -0.97 -9.04
CA GLU A 24 -0.43 -0.94 -10.06
C GLU A 24 0.70 -1.92 -9.78
N ARG A 25 0.92 -2.27 -8.51
CA ARG A 25 1.87 -3.29 -8.06
C ARG A 25 1.38 -4.73 -8.26
N LEU A 26 0.10 -4.94 -8.51
CA LEU A 26 -0.44 -6.26 -8.81
C LEU A 26 0.01 -6.71 -10.19
N ASP A 27 0.81 -7.77 -10.23
CA ASP A 27 1.23 -8.41 -11.48
C ASP A 27 0.13 -9.34 -11.99
N GLU A 28 -0.16 -9.26 -13.30
CA GLU A 28 -1.21 -10.05 -13.96
C GLU A 28 -0.99 -11.56 -13.79
N ARG A 29 0.26 -12.02 -13.62
CA ARG A 29 0.60 -13.43 -13.36
C ARG A 29 0.25 -13.88 -11.94
N THR A 30 0.35 -12.98 -10.97
CA THR A 30 0.03 -13.25 -9.56
C THR A 30 -1.48 -13.26 -9.35
N THR A 31 -2.22 -12.45 -10.11
CA THR A 31 -3.68 -12.36 -10.03
C THR A 31 -4.41 -13.35 -10.95
N ALA A 32 -3.73 -13.94 -11.94
CA ALA A 32 -4.32 -14.91 -12.88
C ALA A 32 -5.04 -16.11 -12.23
N PRO A 33 -4.55 -16.71 -11.12
CA PRO A 33 -5.26 -17.79 -10.45
C PRO A 33 -6.30 -17.31 -9.41
N MET A 34 -6.37 -16.01 -9.12
CA MET A 34 -7.21 -15.45 -8.05
C MET A 34 -8.58 -15.02 -8.57
N SER A 35 -9.62 -15.21 -7.75
CA SER A 35 -10.92 -14.61 -8.03
C SER A 35 -10.85 -13.09 -7.92
N HIS A 36 -11.75 -12.39 -8.62
CA HIS A 36 -11.79 -10.92 -8.60
C HIS A 36 -11.89 -10.35 -7.18
N THR A 37 -12.63 -11.03 -6.30
CA THR A 37 -12.79 -10.67 -4.88
C THR A 37 -11.46 -10.78 -4.10
N GLU A 38 -10.66 -11.81 -4.39
CA GLU A 38 -9.35 -12.01 -3.77
C GLU A 38 -8.33 -10.97 -4.23
N VAL A 39 -8.37 -10.59 -5.52
CA VAL A 39 -7.51 -9.53 -6.07
C VAL A 39 -7.80 -8.19 -5.41
N VAL A 40 -9.09 -7.84 -5.24
CA VAL A 40 -9.49 -6.60 -4.54
C VAL A 40 -9.05 -6.65 -3.07
N ARG A 41 -9.26 -7.78 -2.39
CA ARG A 41 -8.83 -7.94 -1.00
C ARG A 41 -7.33 -7.76 -0.84
N LEU A 42 -6.53 -8.38 -1.72
CA LEU A 42 -5.07 -8.26 -1.72
C LEU A 42 -4.61 -6.82 -1.95
N ALA A 43 -5.22 -6.11 -2.91
CA ALA A 43 -4.91 -4.70 -3.17
C ALA A 43 -5.20 -3.83 -1.94
N VAL A 44 -6.34 -4.03 -1.30
CA VAL A 44 -6.73 -3.29 -0.10
C VAL A 44 -5.81 -3.60 1.08
N ASP A 45 -5.46 -4.87 1.29
CA ASP A 45 -4.53 -5.27 2.36
C ASP A 45 -3.14 -4.65 2.17
N ASN A 46 -2.63 -4.65 0.93
CA ASN A 46 -1.36 -3.99 0.60
C ASN A 46 -1.40 -2.48 0.83
N ALA A 47 -2.47 -1.82 0.38
CA ALA A 47 -2.67 -0.39 0.59
C ALA A 47 -2.79 -0.04 2.08
N HIS A 48 -3.54 -0.83 2.85
CA HIS A 48 -3.71 -0.64 4.28
C HIS A 48 -2.39 -0.83 5.04
N SER A 49 -1.60 -1.85 4.67
CA SER A 49 -0.28 -2.06 5.27
C SER A 49 0.66 -0.89 4.99
N GLY A 50 0.70 -0.39 3.75
CA GLY A 50 1.50 0.79 3.39
C GLY A 50 1.05 2.05 4.14
N HIS A 51 -0.27 2.24 4.30
CA HIS A 51 -0.83 3.35 5.06
C HIS A 51 -0.43 3.30 6.54
N MET A 52 -0.46 2.12 7.15
CA MET A 52 -0.04 1.92 8.54
C MET A 52 1.46 2.14 8.72
N ASP A 53 2.29 1.64 7.80
CA ASP A 53 3.74 1.89 7.82
C ASP A 53 4.06 3.38 7.72
N ALA A 54 3.41 4.10 6.80
CA ALA A 54 3.59 5.55 6.68
C ALA A 54 3.17 6.29 7.98
N LYS A 55 2.09 5.85 8.62
CA LYS A 55 1.62 6.39 9.91
C LYS A 55 2.62 6.10 11.03
N ILE A 56 3.15 4.88 11.10
CA ILE A 56 4.18 4.48 12.06
C ILE A 56 5.45 5.30 11.85
N GLN A 57 5.95 5.44 10.62
CA GLN A 57 7.14 6.25 10.31
C GLN A 57 6.96 7.72 10.71
N ARG A 58 5.78 8.31 10.44
CA ARG A 58 5.45 9.67 10.90
C ARG A 58 5.46 9.77 12.43
N LEU A 59 4.92 8.76 13.12
CA LEU A 59 4.92 8.73 14.58
C LEU A 59 6.33 8.58 15.16
N VAL A 60 7.15 7.67 14.61
CA VAL A 60 8.56 7.45 14.98
C VAL A 60 9.35 8.74 14.80
N LYS A 61 9.20 9.41 13.64
CA LYS A 61 9.86 10.68 13.35
C LYS A 61 9.43 11.79 14.31
N ARG A 62 8.13 11.88 14.64
CA ARG A 62 7.60 12.89 15.57
C ARG A 62 8.00 12.62 17.02
N ALA A 63 8.07 11.36 17.41
CA ALA A 63 8.47 10.96 18.75
C ALA A 63 9.99 11.06 18.99
N GLY A 64 10.78 11.37 17.95
CA GLY A 64 12.24 11.43 18.06
C GLY A 64 12.86 10.08 18.41
N LEU A 65 12.15 8.96 18.19
CA LEU A 65 12.60 7.61 18.48
C LEU A 65 13.72 7.25 17.51
N ARG A 66 14.96 7.65 17.83
CA ARG A 66 16.15 7.04 17.23
C ARG A 66 16.31 5.66 17.83
N TYR A 67 16.40 4.66 16.97
CA TYR A 67 16.83 3.32 17.37
C TYR A 67 18.15 3.48 18.14
N PRO A 68 18.24 3.00 19.39
CA PRO A 68 19.48 3.11 20.15
C PRO A 68 20.58 2.41 19.36
N PRO A 69 21.79 3.02 19.26
CA PRO A 69 22.90 2.38 18.58
C PRO A 69 23.14 1.00 19.23
N PRO A 70 23.43 -0.04 18.44
CA PRO A 70 23.67 -1.37 18.99
C PRO A 70 24.74 -1.25 20.08
N ARG A 71 24.42 -1.77 21.27
CA ARG A 71 25.37 -1.86 22.38
C ARG A 71 26.57 -2.66 21.88
N ARG A 72 27.68 -1.98 21.65
CA ARG A 72 28.98 -2.64 21.44
C ARG A 72 29.34 -3.30 22.78
N THR A 73 29.17 -4.62 22.83
CA THR A 73 29.83 -5.50 23.79
C THR A 73 31.17 -5.93 23.24
#